data_AF-A0A2W2AJJ9-F1
#
_entry.id   AF-A0A2W2AJJ9-F1
#
_cell.length_a   1.000
_cell.length_b   1.000
_cell.length_c   1.000
_cell.angle_alpha   90.00
_cell.angle_beta   90.00
_cell.angle_gamma   90.00
#
_symmetry.space_group_name_H-M   'P 1'
#
loop_
_entity.id
_entity.type
_entity.pdbx_description
1 polymer ?
#
loop_
_entity_poly.entity_id
_entity_poly.type
_entity_poly.pdbx_seq_one_letter_code
_entity_poly.pdbx_strand_id
1 'polypeptide(L)'
;MQGQLEVATGQVVSAGQSALLALSQYRAGKTLDGAADTSLQDALTDIASEQSKTAALDVTTPAQRSLQQRTTSAIDRVAVDVSAARAALQEGSPDRLLQAEDRMRSAVDVADAWSTRLGKGAP
;
A
#
# COMPACT_ATOMS: atom_id res chain seq x y z
N MET A 1 9.18 -8.83 16.33
CA MET A 1 7.82 -8.60 15.80
C MET A 1 7.53 -7.15 15.51
N GLN A 2 7.46 -6.24 16.48
CA GLN A 2 7.07 -4.85 16.20
C GLN A 2 7.94 -4.18 15.13
N GLY A 3 9.26 -4.32 15.20
CA GLY A 3 10.15 -3.85 14.13
C GLY A 3 9.95 -4.55 12.78
N GLN A 4 9.46 -5.79 12.75
CA GLN A 4 9.10 -6.47 11.50
C GLN A 4 7.80 -5.90 10.91
N LEU A 5 6.82 -5.58 11.76
CA LEU A 5 5.58 -4.91 11.35
C LEU A 5 5.85 -3.50 10.83
N GLU A 6 6.77 -2.77 11.46
CA GLU A 6 7.22 -1.46 11.00
C GLU A 6 7.85 -1.54 9.61
N VAL A 7 8.81 -2.45 9.42
CA VAL A 7 9.47 -2.67 8.14
C VAL A 7 8.47 -3.05 7.05
N ALA A 8 7.55 -3.99 7.33
CA ALA A 8 6.52 -4.39 6.37
C ALA A 8 5.62 -3.21 5.98
N THR A 9 5.18 -2.42 6.96
CA THR A 9 4.35 -1.22 6.69
C THR A 9 5.13 -0.18 5.89
N GLY A 10 6.40 0.06 6.21
CA GLY A 10 7.27 0.99 5.49
C GLY A 10 7.52 0.55 4.03
N GLN A 11 7.68 -0.75 3.78
CA GLN A 11 7.80 -1.28 2.42
C GLN A 11 6.52 -1.09 1.62
N VAL A 12 5.36 -1.30 2.24
CA VAL A 12 4.05 -1.05 1.63
C VAL A 12 3.85 0.44 1.32
N VAL A 13 4.27 1.34 2.21
CA VAL A 13 4.27 2.79 1.96
C VAL A 13 5.14 3.12 0.74
N SER A 14 6.34 2.57 0.66
CA SER A 14 7.25 2.78 -0.47
C SER A 14 6.65 2.29 -1.80
N ALA A 15 6.01 1.11 -1.79
CA ALA A 15 5.32 0.56 -2.97
C ALA A 15 4.14 1.45 -3.39
N GLY A 16 3.31 1.87 -2.42
CA GLY A 16 2.18 2.78 -2.66
C GLY A 16 2.60 4.15 -3.20
N GLN A 17 3.69 4.73 -2.68
CA GLN A 17 4.25 6.00 -3.19
C GLN A 17 4.79 5.86 -4.61
N SER A 18 5.45 4.73 -4.92
CA SER A 18 5.94 4.44 -6.27
C SER A 18 4.79 4.32 -7.27
N ALA A 19 3.72 3.64 -6.87
CA ALA A 19 2.50 3.53 -7.66
C ALA A 19 1.80 4.89 -7.88
N LEU A 20 1.71 5.74 -6.85
CA LEU A 20 1.21 7.11 -6.97
C LEU A 20 2.05 7.95 -7.94
N LEU A 21 3.38 7.80 -7.90
CA LEU A 21 4.27 8.49 -8.82
C LEU A 21 4.02 8.04 -10.27
N ALA A 22 3.85 6.74 -10.51
CA ALA A 22 3.55 6.21 -11.85
C ALA A 22 2.22 6.76 -12.39
N LEU A 23 1.18 6.81 -11.56
CA LEU A 23 -0.12 7.41 -11.91
C LEU A 23 0.00 8.91 -12.23
N SER A 24 0.75 9.65 -11.42
CA SER A 24 1.00 11.07 -11.64
C SER A 24 1.71 11.32 -12.97
N GLN A 25 2.72 10.50 -13.30
CA GLN A 25 3.42 10.57 -14.58
C GLN A 25 2.51 10.23 -15.76
N TYR A 26 1.63 9.23 -15.60
CA TYR A 26 0.68 8.84 -16.65
C TYR A 26 -0.29 9.97 -16.96
N ARG A 27 -0.88 10.55 -15.90
CA ARG A 27 -1.79 11.68 -16.03
C ARG A 27 -1.13 12.93 -16.60
N ALA A 28 0.16 13.13 -16.35
CA ALA A 28 0.95 14.20 -16.95
C ALA A 28 1.35 13.93 -18.41
N GLY A 29 0.95 12.80 -19.00
CA GLY A 29 1.34 12.39 -20.36
C GLY A 29 2.83 12.03 -20.48
N LYS A 30 3.51 11.75 -19.37
CA LYS A 30 4.95 11.46 -19.32
C LYS A 30 5.27 9.98 -19.41
N THR A 31 4.28 9.11 -19.26
CA THR A 31 4.44 7.65 -19.39
C THR A 31 3.22 7.04 -20.07
N LEU A 32 3.40 5.83 -20.60
CA LEU A 32 2.37 5.06 -21.26
C LEU A 32 1.48 4.35 -20.23
N ASP A 33 0.25 4.04 -20.65
CA ASP A 33 -0.70 3.22 -19.89
C ASP A 33 -0.09 1.89 -19.44
N GLY A 34 0.56 1.16 -20.34
CA GLY A 34 1.19 -0.13 -20.02
C GLY A 34 2.33 -0.02 -19.00
N ALA A 35 3.07 1.10 -19.00
CA ALA A 35 4.13 1.34 -18.02
C ALA A 35 3.57 1.68 -16.63
N ALA A 36 2.48 2.45 -16.58
CA ALA A 36 1.77 2.71 -15.34
C ALA A 36 1.07 1.46 -14.79
N ASP A 37 0.46 0.63 -15.65
CA ASP A 37 -0.13 -0.66 -15.25
C ASP A 37 0.92 -1.60 -14.66
N THR A 38 2.08 -1.72 -15.31
CA THR A 38 3.21 -2.52 -14.82
C THR A 38 3.64 -2.04 -13.43
N SER A 39 3.78 -0.72 -13.24
CA SER A 39 4.18 -0.15 -11.94
C SER A 39 3.16 -0.43 -10.83
N LEU A 40 1.86 -0.37 -11.16
CA LEU A 40 0.79 -0.71 -10.22
C LEU A 40 0.78 -2.20 -9.89
N GLN A 41 1.04 -3.06 -10.88
CA GLN A 41 1.15 -4.51 -10.69
C GLN A 41 2.37 -4.88 -9.83
N ASP A 42 3.51 -4.23 -10.05
CA ASP A 42 4.72 -4.43 -9.24
C ASP A 42 4.46 -4.03 -7.78
N ALA A 43 3.84 -2.87 -7.56
CA ALA A 43 3.44 -2.44 -6.22
C ALA A 43 2.48 -3.43 -5.55
N LEU A 44 1.50 -3.98 -6.26
CA LEU A 44 0.60 -5.02 -5.73
C LEU A 44 1.35 -6.30 -5.37
N THR A 45 2.35 -6.68 -6.16
CA THR A 45 3.19 -7.86 -5.90
C THR A 45 4.02 -7.67 -4.65
N ASP A 46 4.64 -6.51 -4.48
CA ASP A 46 5.40 -6.15 -3.28
C ASP A 46 4.50 -6.13 -2.04
N ILE A 47 3.32 -5.51 -2.15
CA ILE A 47 2.34 -5.47 -1.06
C ILE A 47 1.88 -6.87 -0.66
N ALA A 48 1.58 -7.75 -1.64
CA ALA A 48 1.19 -9.13 -1.37
C ALA A 48 2.30 -9.93 -0.68
N SER A 49 3.56 -9.67 -1.03
CA SER A 49 4.73 -10.23 -0.34
C SER A 49 4.77 -9.81 1.13
N GLU A 50 4.53 -8.52 1.43
CA GLU A 50 4.51 -8.02 2.80
C GLU A 50 3.28 -8.49 3.60
N GLN A 51 2.12 -8.65 2.98
CA GLN A 51 0.95 -9.29 3.60
C GLN A 51 1.29 -10.72 4.05
N SER A 52 1.91 -11.51 3.17
CA SER A 52 2.31 -12.89 3.46
C SER A 52 3.33 -12.96 4.60
N LYS A 53 4.37 -12.12 4.56
CA LYS A 53 5.37 -12.02 5.64
C LYS A 53 4.74 -11.61 6.97
N THR A 54 3.82 -10.65 6.95
CA THR A 54 3.10 -10.19 8.14
C THR A 54 2.22 -11.29 8.73
N ALA A 55 1.52 -12.05 7.88
CA ALA A 55 0.68 -13.17 8.31
C ALA A 55 1.50 -14.35 8.88
N ALA A 56 2.72 -14.55 8.38
CA ALA A 56 3.63 -15.60 8.84
C ALA A 56 4.35 -15.27 10.17
N LEU A 57 4.17 -14.07 10.72
CA LEU A 57 4.75 -13.71 12.00
C LEU A 57 4.16 -14.58 13.12
N ASP A 58 5.06 -15.13 13.94
CA ASP A 58 4.66 -15.88 15.13
C ASP A 58 4.08 -14.94 16.20
N VAL A 59 2.85 -15.21 16.62
CA VAL A 59 2.06 -14.36 17.51
C VAL A 59 1.72 -15.15 18.78
N THR A 60 2.36 -14.78 19.88
CA THR A 60 2.29 -15.52 21.14
C THR A 60 1.42 -14.83 22.20
N THR A 61 1.09 -13.54 22.01
CA THR A 61 0.29 -12.77 22.97
C THR A 61 -0.91 -12.04 22.32
N PRO A 62 -1.97 -11.72 23.08
CA PRO A 62 -3.09 -10.93 22.56
C PRO A 62 -2.69 -9.56 22.01
N ALA A 63 -1.77 -8.85 22.70
CA ALA A 63 -1.27 -7.54 22.26
C ALA A 63 -0.59 -7.62 20.89
N GLN A 64 0.24 -8.65 20.69
CA GLN A 64 0.89 -8.90 19.41
C GLN A 64 -0.12 -9.23 18.30
N ARG A 65 -1.18 -9.98 18.60
CA ARG A 65 -2.25 -10.27 17.64
C ARG A 65 -2.97 -9.00 17.20
N SER A 66 -3.28 -8.12 18.15
CA SER A 66 -3.89 -6.82 17.84
C SER A 66 -2.98 -5.95 16.99
N LEU A 67 -1.66 -5.94 17.24
CA LEU A 67 -0.70 -5.23 16.39
C LEU A 67 -0.66 -5.81 14.98
N GLN A 68 -0.55 -7.13 14.84
CA GLN A 68 -0.56 -7.80 13.53
C GLN A 68 -1.85 -7.47 12.75
N GLN A 69 -3.03 -7.60 13.36
CA GLN A 69 -4.31 -7.32 12.71
C GLN A 69 -4.43 -5.87 12.22
N ARG A 70 -3.97 -4.91 13.02
CA ARG A 70 -3.98 -3.49 12.65
C ARG A 70 -3.01 -3.22 11.49
N THR A 71 -1.83 -3.83 11.52
CA THR A 71 -0.87 -3.75 10.42
C THR A 71 -1.44 -4.37 9.14
N THR A 72 -2.01 -5.58 9.21
CA THR A 72 -2.67 -6.22 8.07
C THR A 72 -3.77 -5.31 7.51
N SER A 73 -4.62 -4.73 8.35
CA SER A 73 -5.67 -3.81 7.89
C SER A 73 -5.13 -2.56 7.19
N ALA A 74 -4.01 -2.01 7.67
CA ALA A 74 -3.35 -0.87 7.02
C ALA A 74 -2.78 -1.26 5.65
N ILE A 75 -2.13 -2.43 5.57
CA ILE A 75 -1.56 -2.96 4.32
C ILE A 75 -2.67 -3.29 3.31
N ASP A 76 -3.73 -3.97 3.73
CA ASP A 76 -4.87 -4.36 2.89
C ASP A 76 -5.53 -3.14 2.26
N ARG A 77 -5.63 -2.03 3.00
CA ARG A 77 -6.19 -0.79 2.47
C ARG A 77 -5.36 -0.24 1.31
N VAL A 78 -4.03 -0.23 1.43
CA VAL A 78 -3.13 0.18 0.34
C VAL A 78 -3.30 -0.76 -0.86
N ALA A 79 -3.34 -2.09 -0.62
CA ALA A 79 -3.54 -3.08 -1.69
C ALA A 79 -4.85 -2.85 -2.47
N VAL A 80 -5.96 -2.61 -1.76
CA VAL A 80 -7.27 -2.36 -2.35
C VAL A 80 -7.26 -1.09 -3.20
N ASP A 81 -6.69 -0.01 -2.70
CA ASP A 81 -6.69 1.26 -3.41
C ASP A 81 -5.74 1.26 -4.61
N VAL A 82 -4.59 0.58 -4.53
CA VAL A 82 -3.70 0.35 -5.69
C VAL A 82 -4.39 -0.51 -6.75
N SER A 83 -5.10 -1.57 -6.33
CA SER A 83 -5.88 -2.42 -7.24
C SER A 83 -7.00 -1.65 -7.94
N ALA A 84 -7.71 -0.79 -7.21
CA ALA A 84 -8.75 0.08 -7.77
C ALA A 84 -8.17 1.07 -8.80
N ALA A 85 -6.99 1.64 -8.53
CA ALA A 85 -6.33 2.53 -9.49
C ALA A 85 -5.90 1.79 -10.76
N ARG A 86 -5.39 0.57 -10.61
CA ARG A 86 -5.06 -0.30 -11.75
C ARG A 86 -6.29 -0.62 -12.60
N ALA A 87 -7.40 -1.00 -11.97
CA ALA A 87 -8.65 -1.25 -12.67
C ALA A 87 -9.15 0.00 -13.42
N ALA A 88 -9.12 1.16 -12.76
CA ALA A 88 -9.53 2.43 -13.37
C ALA A 88 -8.63 2.83 -14.56
N LEU A 89 -7.33 2.53 -14.49
CA LEU A 89 -6.37 2.73 -15.58
C LEU A 89 -6.72 1.84 -16.79
N GLN A 90 -6.97 0.55 -16.55
CA GLN A 90 -7.32 -0.43 -17.60
C GLN A 90 -8.69 -0.13 -18.25
N GLU A 91 -9.64 0.37 -17.48
CA GLU A 91 -10.94 0.81 -17.98
C GLU A 91 -10.86 2.13 -18.76
N GLY A 92 -9.74 2.86 -18.67
CA GLY A 92 -9.58 4.16 -19.31
C GLY A 92 -10.54 5.22 -18.75
N SER A 93 -10.89 5.15 -17.47
CA SER A 93 -11.86 6.05 -16.82
C SER A 93 -11.15 7.15 -16.00
N PRO A 94 -11.05 8.40 -16.49
CA PRO A 94 -10.27 9.44 -15.83
C PRO A 94 -10.81 9.82 -14.44
N ASP A 95 -12.13 9.87 -14.28
CA ASP A 95 -12.78 10.22 -13.00
C ASP A 95 -12.57 9.13 -11.94
N ARG A 96 -12.62 7.84 -12.35
CA ARG A 96 -12.32 6.72 -11.45
C ARG A 96 -10.84 6.72 -11.08
N LEU A 97 -9.96 7.05 -12.01
CA LEU A 97 -8.52 7.10 -11.77
C LEU A 97 -8.16 8.20 -10.76
N LEU A 98 -8.78 9.38 -10.88
CA LEU A 98 -8.63 10.46 -9.91
C LEU A 98 -9.09 10.04 -8.51
N GLN A 99 -10.28 9.45 -8.41
CA GLN A 99 -10.80 8.96 -7.13
C GLN A 99 -9.91 7.87 -6.52
N ALA A 100 -9.37 6.98 -7.35
CA ALA A 100 -8.47 5.93 -6.89
C ALA A 100 -7.12 6.50 -6.44
N GLU A 101 -6.58 7.50 -7.14
CA GLU A 101 -5.36 8.22 -6.73
C GLU A 101 -5.54 8.90 -5.36
N ASP A 102 -6.67 9.57 -5.13
CA ASP A 102 -6.97 10.22 -3.85
C ASP A 102 -7.12 9.20 -2.71
N ARG A 103 -7.77 8.07 -2.96
CA ARG A 103 -7.89 6.98 -1.99
C ARG A 103 -6.54 6.35 -1.69
N MET A 104 -5.73 6.08 -2.71
CA MET A 104 -4.35 5.60 -2.56
C MET A 104 -3.52 6.55 -1.69
N ARG A 105 -3.56 7.86 -1.95
CA ARG A 105 -2.86 8.86 -1.14
C ARG A 105 -3.28 8.77 0.32
N SER A 106 -4.59 8.73 0.58
CA SER A 106 -5.11 8.56 1.93
C SER A 106 -4.68 7.25 2.60
N ALA A 107 -4.69 6.12 1.86
CA ALA A 107 -4.27 4.83 2.39
C ALA A 107 -2.78 4.79 2.73
N VAL A 108 -1.94 5.35 1.85
CA VAL A 108 -0.50 5.48 2.05
C VAL A 108 -0.20 6.37 3.26
N ASP A 109 -0.89 7.51 3.41
CA ASP A 109 -0.71 8.40 4.57
C ASP A 109 -1.10 7.69 5.89
N VAL A 110 -2.17 6.90 5.87
CA VAL A 110 -2.59 6.10 7.04
C VAL A 110 -1.56 5.02 7.36
N ALA A 111 -1.02 4.33 6.35
CA ALA A 111 0.02 3.32 6.53
C ALA A 111 1.33 3.95 7.05
N ASP A 112 1.72 5.12 6.55
CA ASP A 112 2.92 5.86 6.99
C ASP A 112 2.79 6.34 8.45
N ALA A 113 1.62 6.90 8.79
CA ALA A 113 1.31 7.27 10.17
C ALA A 113 1.33 6.04 11.10
N TRP A 114 0.89 4.87 10.60
CA TRP A 114 0.95 3.63 11.36
C TRP A 114 2.38 3.11 11.53
N SER A 115 3.19 3.12 10.47
CA SER A 115 4.62 2.77 10.50
C SER A 115 5.37 3.65 11.52
N THR A 116 5.15 4.97 11.48
CA THR A 116 5.71 5.92 12.43
C THR A 116 5.31 5.63 13.87
N ARG A 117 4.05 5.20 14.10
CA ARG A 117 3.60 4.79 15.44
C ARG A 117 4.32 3.51 15.87
N LEU A 118 4.45 2.51 15.00
CA LEU A 118 5.17 1.27 15.31
C LEU A 118 6.61 1.56 15.73
N GLY A 119 7.33 2.43 15.02
CA GLY A 119 8.70 2.82 15.35
C GLY A 119 8.85 3.62 16.65
N LYS A 120 7.79 4.31 17.09
CA LYS A 120 7.73 5.03 18.38
C LYS A 120 7.34 4.15 19.56
N GLY A 121 7.24 2.84 19.37
CA GLY A 121 6.77 1.93 20.41
C GLY A 121 5.26 1.99 20.58
N ALA A 122 4.51 2.02 19.45
CA ALA A 122 3.04 2.09 19.36
C ALA A 122 2.33 1.54 20.61
N PRO A 123 1.32 2.26 21.15
CA PRO A 123 0.66 1.85 22.37
C PRO A 123 0.09 0.43 22.27
#